data_AF-A0AA40EN47-F1
#
_entry.id   AF-A0AA40EN47-F1
#
_cell.length_a   1.000
_cell.length_b   1.000
_cell.length_c   1.000
_cell.angle_alpha   90.00
_cell.angle_beta   90.00
_cell.angle_gamma   90.00
#
_symmetry.space_group_name_H-M   'P 1'
#
loop_
_entity.id
_entity.type
_entity.pdbx_description
1 polymer ?
#
loop_
_entity_poly.entity_id
_entity_poly.type
_entity_poly.pdbx_seq_one_letter_code
_entity_poly.pdbx_strand_id
1 'polypeptide(L)'
;MFLTAPYMESSYAFLSFTGYLLFALSCQAESRPVYRDIYLVLSGILFGLATAFRSNGILNGIPFAWEVLRHLPSLPQKPLDTIRRLAALGIGGICVALGSIIPQAIAYGQFCSGASGVEPRPWCQAYLPSIFTFVQEHYWNVGFLRYWTISNLPLFLLATPMLAILVRSGVEQLTSARQPVIAAKPVESAQLTSLVQSAAAAQVVLAVLAIAMYHVQIITRISSGYPLWYWWVAGSLIRGEKMGGHIVKFMVLYASIQGVLFTSFLPPA
;
A
#
# COMPACT_ATOMS: atom_id res chain seq x y z
N MET A 1 -11.26 10.51 11.77
CA MET A 1 -12.58 10.54 11.11
C MET A 1 -12.65 9.59 9.92
N PHE A 2 -11.72 9.65 8.95
CA PHE A 2 -11.71 8.77 7.77
C PHE A 2 -11.73 7.26 8.06
N LEU A 3 -11.18 6.83 9.21
CA LEU A 3 -11.17 5.43 9.63
C LEU A 3 -12.42 5.01 10.44
N THR A 4 -13.27 5.97 10.83
CA THR A 4 -14.41 5.76 11.74
C THR A 4 -15.75 6.13 11.11
N ALA A 5 -15.73 6.62 9.87
CA ALA A 5 -16.89 7.02 9.07
C ALA A 5 -16.90 6.21 7.75
N PRO A 6 -18.02 6.18 7.00
CA PRO A 6 -18.15 5.40 5.77
C PRO A 6 -17.39 6.05 4.60
N TYR A 7 -16.08 6.20 4.77
CA TYR A 7 -15.15 6.59 3.73
C TYR A 7 -14.35 5.39 3.23
N MET A 8 -13.72 5.54 2.07
CA MET A 8 -12.96 4.49 1.43
C MET A 8 -11.70 4.08 2.23
N GLU A 9 -11.18 4.94 3.12
CA GLU A 9 -9.97 4.65 3.91
C GLU A 9 -10.17 3.53 4.92
N SER A 10 -11.33 3.46 5.58
CA SER A 10 -11.62 2.41 6.57
C SER A 10 -11.68 1.04 5.91
N SER A 11 -12.41 0.92 4.80
CA SER A 11 -12.47 -0.29 3.98
C SER A 11 -11.10 -0.65 3.41
N TYR A 12 -10.37 0.32 2.87
CA TYR A 12 -9.01 0.11 2.35
C TYR A 12 -8.06 -0.42 3.42
N ALA A 13 -8.06 0.18 4.61
CA ALA A 13 -7.22 -0.23 5.72
C ALA A 13 -7.61 -1.64 6.21
N PHE A 14 -8.89 -1.90 6.45
CA PHE A 14 -9.37 -3.22 6.87
C PHE A 14 -8.94 -4.32 5.89
N LEU A 15 -9.19 -4.12 4.60
CA LEU A 15 -8.82 -5.08 3.56
C LEU A 15 -7.31 -5.27 3.44
N SER A 16 -6.53 -4.18 3.52
CA SER A 16 -5.07 -4.25 3.45
C SER A 16 -4.49 -5.00 4.65
N PHE A 17 -4.89 -4.66 5.87
CA PHE A 17 -4.42 -5.34 7.08
C PHE A 17 -4.81 -6.82 7.10
N THR A 18 -6.03 -7.15 6.68
CA THR A 18 -6.48 -8.54 6.56
C THR A 18 -5.69 -9.28 5.48
N GLY A 19 -5.39 -8.62 4.35
CA GLY A 19 -4.51 -9.15 3.30
C GLY A 19 -3.11 -9.50 3.83
N TYR A 20 -2.49 -8.59 4.58
CA TYR A 20 -1.18 -8.83 5.21
C TYR A 20 -1.24 -9.95 6.27
N LEU A 21 -2.32 -10.05 7.05
CA LEU A 21 -2.53 -11.14 7.99
C LEU A 21 -2.60 -12.50 7.29
N LEU A 22 -3.40 -12.62 6.22
CA LEU A 22 -3.48 -13.86 5.43
C LEU A 22 -2.12 -14.20 4.80
N PHE A 23 -1.38 -13.19 4.31
CA PHE A 23 -0.03 -13.41 3.80
C PHE A 23 0.89 -13.95 4.90
N ALA A 24 0.86 -13.37 6.10
CA ALA A 24 1.65 -13.84 7.24
C ALA A 24 1.27 -15.27 7.64
N LEU A 25 -0.02 -15.61 7.66
CA LEU A 25 -0.50 -16.98 7.92
C LEU A 25 0.01 -17.97 6.86
N SER A 26 0.14 -17.54 5.60
CA SER A 26 0.75 -18.37 4.56
C SER A 26 2.21 -18.72 4.87
N CYS A 27 2.98 -17.80 5.45
CA CYS A 27 4.36 -18.04 5.87
C CYS A 27 4.45 -19.06 7.03
N GLN A 28 3.44 -19.13 7.88
CA GLN A 28 3.37 -20.10 8.98
C GLN A 28 2.90 -21.48 8.52
N ALA A 29 2.15 -21.54 7.41
CA ALA A 29 1.55 -22.76 6.87
C ALA A 29 2.47 -23.57 5.93
N GLU A 30 3.79 -23.38 5.96
CA GLU A 30 4.74 -24.06 5.05
C GLU A 30 4.68 -25.59 5.11
N SER A 31 4.31 -26.17 6.26
CA SER A 31 4.12 -27.62 6.39
C SER A 31 2.90 -28.16 5.64
N ARG A 32 1.97 -27.27 5.23
CA ARG A 32 0.68 -27.59 4.62
C ARG A 32 0.49 -26.76 3.35
N PRO A 33 1.04 -27.18 2.22
CA PRO A 33 1.18 -26.29 1.08
C PRO A 33 -0.15 -25.86 0.44
N VAL A 34 -1.18 -26.71 0.47
CA VAL A 34 -2.52 -26.33 -0.01
C VAL A 34 -3.08 -25.14 0.78
N TYR A 35 -2.93 -25.16 2.11
CA TYR A 35 -3.40 -24.06 2.96
C TYR A 35 -2.58 -22.80 2.73
N ARG A 36 -1.25 -22.92 2.58
CA ARG A 36 -0.38 -21.80 2.18
C ARG A 36 -0.87 -21.14 0.90
N ASP A 37 -1.11 -21.93 -0.14
CA ASP A 37 -1.48 -21.42 -1.45
C ASP A 37 -2.88 -20.75 -1.41
N ILE A 38 -3.83 -21.33 -0.66
CA ILE A 38 -5.14 -20.71 -0.40
C ILE A 38 -4.98 -19.35 0.29
N TYR A 39 -4.15 -19.26 1.34
CA TYR A 39 -3.92 -18.00 2.04
C TYR A 39 -3.28 -16.94 1.15
N LEU A 40 -2.33 -17.32 0.27
CA LEU A 40 -1.72 -16.40 -0.69
C LEU A 40 -2.74 -15.85 -1.69
N VAL A 41 -3.59 -16.71 -2.26
CA VAL A 41 -4.63 -16.28 -3.21
C VAL A 41 -5.67 -15.39 -2.52
N LEU A 42 -6.14 -15.77 -1.33
CA LEU A 42 -7.09 -14.95 -0.56
C LEU A 42 -6.47 -13.59 -0.18
N SER A 43 -5.20 -13.56 0.20
CA SER A 43 -4.46 -12.32 0.43
C SER A 43 -4.47 -11.42 -0.81
N GLY A 44 -4.17 -11.99 -2.00
CA GLY A 44 -4.20 -11.26 -3.26
C GLY A 44 -5.59 -10.73 -3.65
N ILE A 45 -6.65 -11.50 -3.39
CA ILE A 45 -8.04 -11.06 -3.59
C ILE A 45 -8.35 -9.86 -2.68
N LEU A 46 -8.02 -9.92 -1.38
CA LEU A 46 -8.27 -8.81 -0.47
C LEU A 46 -7.46 -7.56 -0.84
N PHE A 47 -6.22 -7.71 -1.27
CA PHE A 47 -5.42 -6.59 -1.77
C PHE A 47 -5.94 -6.03 -3.10
N GLY A 48 -6.48 -6.87 -3.97
CA GLY A 48 -7.20 -6.44 -5.18
C GLY A 48 -8.44 -5.62 -4.86
N LEU A 49 -9.26 -6.10 -3.92
CA LEU A 49 -10.41 -5.33 -3.42
C LEU A 49 -9.95 -4.01 -2.79
N ALA A 50 -8.91 -4.02 -1.95
CA ALA A 50 -8.34 -2.79 -1.39
C ALA A 50 -7.89 -1.82 -2.49
N THR A 51 -7.28 -2.32 -3.55
CA THR A 51 -6.83 -1.52 -4.71
C THR A 51 -8.00 -0.90 -5.47
N ALA A 52 -9.14 -1.59 -5.56
CA ALA A 52 -10.35 -1.03 -6.15
C ALA A 52 -10.93 0.13 -5.31
N PHE A 53 -10.80 0.07 -3.98
CA PHE A 53 -11.18 1.19 -3.10
C PHE A 53 -10.22 2.39 -3.25
N ARG A 54 -8.91 2.13 -3.40
CA ARG A 54 -7.89 3.16 -3.58
C ARG A 54 -6.74 2.67 -4.45
N SER A 55 -6.37 3.44 -5.47
CA SER A 55 -5.33 3.09 -6.43
C SER A 55 -3.94 2.89 -5.80
N ASN A 56 -3.62 3.55 -4.67
CA ASN A 56 -2.36 3.31 -3.96
C ASN A 56 -2.24 1.87 -3.41
N GLY A 57 -3.35 1.13 -3.31
CA GLY A 57 -3.37 -0.30 -3.00
C GLY A 57 -2.58 -1.17 -3.97
N ILE A 58 -2.31 -0.70 -5.20
CA ILE A 58 -1.48 -1.44 -6.18
C ILE A 58 -0.10 -1.80 -5.63
N LEU A 59 0.42 -0.98 -4.69
CA LEU A 59 1.70 -1.23 -4.03
C LEU A 59 1.68 -2.48 -3.12
N ASN A 60 0.50 -2.97 -2.71
CA ASN A 60 0.37 -4.27 -2.04
C ASN A 60 0.68 -5.46 -2.97
N GLY A 61 0.93 -5.24 -4.26
CA GLY A 61 1.50 -6.25 -5.16
C GLY A 61 3.00 -6.48 -4.95
N ILE A 62 3.71 -5.56 -4.28
CA ILE A 62 5.16 -5.67 -4.05
C ILE A 62 5.52 -6.93 -3.24
N PRO A 63 4.83 -7.28 -2.13
CA PRO A 63 5.05 -8.56 -1.44
C PRO A 63 4.99 -9.81 -2.33
N PHE A 64 4.06 -9.85 -3.28
CA PHE A 64 3.95 -10.96 -4.23
C PHE A 64 5.13 -11.00 -5.19
N ALA A 65 5.46 -9.86 -5.81
CA ALA A 65 6.61 -9.75 -6.72
C ALA A 65 7.92 -10.10 -6.00
N TRP A 66 8.08 -9.63 -4.76
CA TRP A 66 9.25 -9.89 -3.93
C TRP A 66 9.44 -11.38 -3.64
N GLU A 67 8.37 -12.08 -3.25
CA GLU A 67 8.43 -13.53 -3.02
C GLU A 67 8.66 -14.32 -4.33
N VAL A 68 8.06 -13.91 -5.45
CA VAL A 68 8.33 -14.54 -6.76
C VAL A 68 9.82 -14.50 -7.08
N LEU A 69 10.47 -13.34 -6.93
CA LEU A 69 11.90 -13.17 -7.18
C LEU A 69 12.76 -14.01 -6.23
N ARG A 70 12.33 -14.16 -4.97
CA ARG A 70 13.04 -14.97 -3.98
C ARG A 70 12.99 -16.47 -4.25
N HIS A 71 11.89 -16.97 -4.81
CA HIS A 71 11.69 -18.41 -5.06
C HIS A 71 12.11 -18.87 -6.45
N LEU A 72 12.27 -17.95 -7.41
CA LEU A 72 12.76 -18.26 -8.76
C LEU A 72 14.05 -19.12 -8.78
N PRO A 73 15.08 -18.82 -7.96
CA PRO A 73 16.32 -19.60 -7.95
C PRO A 73 16.18 -21.02 -7.39
N SER A 74 15.11 -21.30 -6.63
CA SER A 74 14.86 -22.63 -6.02
C SER A 74 14.18 -23.61 -6.97
N LEU A 75 13.75 -23.13 -8.15
CA LEU A 75 13.06 -23.93 -9.18
C LEU A 75 13.78 -25.24 -9.56
N PRO A 76 15.12 -25.29 -9.69
CA PRO A 76 15.83 -26.52 -10.07
C PRO A 76 15.79 -27.61 -8.99
N GLN A 77 15.65 -27.24 -7.71
CA GLN A 77 15.76 -28.17 -6.60
C GLN A 77 14.42 -28.84 -6.24
N LYS A 78 13.31 -28.08 -6.29
CA LYS A 78 11.96 -28.56 -5.94
C LYS A 78 10.93 -28.02 -6.94
N PRO A 79 10.88 -28.56 -8.17
CA PRO A 79 10.13 -27.93 -9.25
C PRO A 79 8.62 -27.89 -8.98
N LEU A 80 8.02 -28.99 -8.52
CA LEU A 80 6.56 -29.06 -8.34
C LEU A 80 6.02 -28.11 -7.27
N ASP A 81 6.63 -28.08 -6.08
CA ASP A 81 6.19 -27.16 -5.02
C ASP A 81 6.47 -25.69 -5.37
N THR A 82 7.63 -25.42 -5.99
CA THR A 82 8.01 -24.07 -6.40
C THR A 82 7.07 -23.54 -7.48
N ILE A 83 6.76 -24.35 -8.51
CA ILE A 83 5.81 -23.97 -9.58
C ILE A 83 4.43 -23.68 -8.97
N ARG A 84 3.94 -24.54 -8.07
CA ARG A 84 2.64 -24.33 -7.42
C ARG A 84 2.62 -23.04 -6.61
N ARG A 85 3.67 -22.78 -5.82
CA ARG A 85 3.80 -21.53 -5.05
C ARG A 85 3.86 -20.31 -5.97
N LEU A 86 4.65 -20.37 -7.04
CA LEU A 86 4.75 -19.29 -8.03
C LEU A 86 3.41 -19.04 -8.72
N ALA A 87 2.64 -20.10 -9.01
CA ALA A 87 1.30 -19.97 -9.55
C ALA A 87 0.36 -19.28 -8.54
N ALA A 88 0.37 -19.67 -7.26
CA ALA A 88 -0.44 -19.02 -6.23
C ALA A 88 -0.06 -17.54 -6.05
N LEU A 89 1.24 -17.22 -6.03
CA LEU A 89 1.74 -15.85 -5.98
C LEU A 89 1.36 -15.05 -7.23
N GLY A 90 1.44 -15.65 -8.41
CA GLY A 90 1.05 -15.05 -9.68
C GLY A 90 -0.44 -14.75 -9.74
N ILE A 91 -1.29 -15.70 -9.34
CA ILE A 91 -2.74 -15.51 -9.24
C ILE A 91 -3.04 -14.38 -8.25
N GLY A 92 -2.43 -14.39 -7.06
CA GLY A 92 -2.60 -13.34 -6.07
C GLY A 92 -2.19 -11.95 -6.59
N GLY A 93 -1.05 -11.85 -7.27
CA GLY A 93 -0.59 -10.60 -7.90
C GLY A 93 -1.51 -10.11 -9.02
N ILE A 94 -2.05 -11.03 -9.84
CA ILE A 94 -3.06 -10.71 -10.86
C ILE A 94 -4.32 -10.14 -10.18
N CYS A 95 -4.79 -10.72 -9.08
CA CYS A 95 -5.92 -10.18 -8.33
C CYS A 95 -5.66 -8.73 -7.86
N VAL A 96 -4.44 -8.40 -7.41
CA VAL A 96 -4.07 -7.02 -7.06
C VAL A 96 -4.17 -6.09 -8.29
N ALA A 97 -3.59 -6.50 -9.43
CA ALA A 97 -3.63 -5.73 -10.66
C ALA A 97 -5.06 -5.50 -11.18
N LEU A 98 -5.91 -6.53 -11.11
CA LEU A 98 -7.32 -6.46 -11.48
C LEU A 98 -8.09 -5.39 -10.68
N GLY A 99 -7.71 -5.16 -9.42
CA GLY A 99 -8.25 -4.08 -8.61
C GLY A 99 -8.07 -2.68 -9.22
N SER A 100 -7.02 -2.46 -10.01
CA SER A 100 -6.79 -1.21 -10.76
C SER A 100 -7.34 -1.27 -12.20
N ILE A 101 -7.30 -2.44 -12.84
CA ILE A 101 -7.67 -2.59 -14.26
C ILE A 101 -9.18 -2.57 -14.45
N ILE A 102 -9.95 -3.27 -13.59
CA ILE A 102 -11.41 -3.40 -13.75
C ILE A 102 -12.11 -2.02 -13.72
N PRO A 103 -11.86 -1.13 -12.74
CA PRO A 103 -12.48 0.19 -12.74
C PRO A 103 -12.11 1.03 -13.97
N GLN A 104 -10.87 0.91 -14.45
CA GLN A 104 -10.42 1.61 -15.66
C GLN A 104 -11.09 1.08 -16.93
N ALA A 105 -11.28 -0.24 -17.04
CA ALA A 105 -11.98 -0.86 -18.17
C ALA A 105 -13.46 -0.46 -18.21
N ILE A 106 -14.14 -0.44 -17.06
CA ILE A 106 -15.52 0.03 -16.95
C ILE A 106 -15.62 1.50 -17.39
N ALA A 107 -14.73 2.36 -16.89
CA ALA A 107 -14.69 3.76 -17.27
C ALA A 107 -14.40 3.96 -18.76
N TYR A 108 -13.48 3.20 -19.35
CA TYR A 108 -13.21 3.24 -20.78
C TYR A 108 -14.45 2.84 -21.59
N GLY A 109 -15.14 1.76 -21.20
CA GLY A 109 -16.39 1.35 -21.83
C GLY A 109 -17.50 2.39 -21.75
N GLN A 110 -17.56 3.18 -20.67
CA GLN A 110 -18.56 4.24 -20.50
C GLN A 110 -18.23 5.53 -21.25
N PHE A 111 -16.97 5.96 -21.24
CA PHE A 111 -16.58 7.28 -21.74
C PHE A 111 -15.96 7.27 -23.13
N CYS A 112 -15.43 6.13 -23.60
CA CYS A 112 -14.69 6.03 -24.86
C CYS A 112 -15.39 5.21 -25.95
N SER A 113 -16.51 4.54 -25.64
CA SER A 113 -17.22 3.65 -26.59
C SER A 113 -18.04 4.38 -27.67
N GLY A 114 -18.04 5.72 -27.71
CA GLY A 114 -18.68 6.51 -28.76
C GLY A 114 -20.21 6.47 -28.80
N ALA A 115 -20.86 5.75 -27.88
CA ALA A 115 -22.31 5.54 -27.85
C ALA A 115 -23.13 6.83 -27.60
N SER A 116 -22.50 7.90 -27.12
CA SER A 116 -23.15 9.13 -26.69
C SER A 116 -23.08 10.27 -27.71
N GLY A 117 -22.46 10.09 -28.89
CA GLY A 117 -22.33 11.14 -29.92
C GLY A 117 -21.49 12.35 -29.49
N VAL A 118 -20.81 12.27 -28.35
CA VAL A 118 -19.87 13.26 -27.83
C VAL A 118 -18.46 12.87 -28.25
N GLU A 119 -17.63 13.85 -28.65
CA GLU A 119 -16.24 13.58 -29.00
C GLU A 119 -15.49 12.87 -27.84
N PRO A 120 -14.73 11.80 -28.15
CA PRO A 120 -13.99 11.07 -27.14
C PRO A 120 -12.95 11.97 -26.48
N ARG A 121 -12.83 11.85 -25.15
CA ARG A 121 -11.84 12.63 -24.38
C ARG A 121 -10.42 12.24 -24.80
N PRO A 122 -9.41 13.15 -24.70
CA PRO A 122 -8.06 12.89 -25.19
C PRO A 122 -7.39 11.62 -24.65
N TRP A 123 -7.71 11.23 -23.41
CA TRP A 123 -7.16 10.03 -22.77
C TRP A 123 -7.65 8.72 -23.39
N CYS A 124 -8.78 8.72 -24.12
CA CYS A 124 -9.26 7.55 -24.86
C CYS A 124 -8.32 7.17 -26.01
N GLN A 125 -7.58 8.13 -26.57
CA GLN A 125 -6.66 7.95 -27.70
C GLN A 125 -5.20 7.80 -27.27
N ALA A 126 -4.91 7.85 -25.97
CA ALA A 126 -3.56 7.67 -25.46
C ALA A 126 -3.07 6.23 -25.67
N TYR A 127 -1.75 6.04 -25.83
CA TYR A 127 -1.14 4.71 -25.97
C TYR A 127 -1.52 3.75 -24.82
N LEU A 128 -1.59 4.30 -23.60
CA LEU A 128 -2.12 3.60 -22.43
C LEU A 128 -3.30 4.40 -21.86
N PRO A 129 -4.56 4.08 -22.25
CA PRO A 129 -5.72 4.82 -21.80
C PRO A 129 -5.91 4.67 -20.30
N SER A 130 -5.88 5.79 -19.57
CA SER A 130 -6.13 5.80 -18.14
C SER A 130 -6.89 7.06 -17.73
N ILE A 131 -8.17 6.88 -17.38
CA ILE A 131 -8.97 7.95 -16.79
C ILE A 131 -8.33 8.45 -15.49
N PHE A 132 -7.70 7.58 -14.70
CA PHE A 132 -7.06 7.95 -13.44
C PHE A 132 -5.91 8.92 -13.70
N THR A 133 -4.94 8.55 -14.54
CA THR A 133 -3.81 9.43 -14.86
C THR A 133 -4.27 10.72 -15.51
N PHE A 134 -5.23 10.66 -16.44
CA PHE A 134 -5.80 11.85 -17.06
C PHE A 134 -6.43 12.80 -16.05
N VAL A 135 -7.24 12.29 -15.11
CA VAL A 135 -7.88 13.14 -14.11
C VAL A 135 -6.85 13.74 -13.16
N GLN A 136 -5.89 12.93 -12.70
CA GLN A 136 -4.79 13.39 -11.84
C GLN A 136 -3.99 14.53 -12.51
N GLU A 137 -3.64 14.38 -13.78
CA GLU A 137 -2.91 15.40 -14.50
C GLU A 137 -3.77 16.63 -14.86
N HIS A 138 -4.91 16.41 -15.52
CA HIS A 138 -5.68 17.50 -16.13
C HIS A 138 -6.46 18.34 -15.12
N TYR A 139 -7.05 17.73 -14.09
CA TYR A 139 -7.89 18.44 -13.12
C TYR A 139 -7.17 18.75 -11.82
N TRP A 140 -6.22 17.88 -11.43
CA TRP A 140 -5.50 18.06 -10.17
C TRP A 140 -4.08 18.58 -10.37
N ASN A 141 -3.58 18.71 -11.61
CA ASN A 141 -2.20 19.11 -11.90
C ASN A 141 -1.14 18.27 -11.14
N VAL A 142 -1.43 17.00 -10.92
CA VAL A 142 -0.52 16.02 -10.33
C VAL A 142 0.50 15.62 -11.38
N GLY A 143 1.76 15.46 -10.99
CA GLY A 143 2.84 15.08 -11.88
C GLY A 143 4.20 15.27 -11.22
N PHE A 144 5.25 14.82 -11.91
CA PHE A 144 6.61 14.87 -11.37
C PHE A 144 7.00 16.30 -11.01
N LEU A 145 7.26 16.51 -9.72
CA LEU A 145 7.64 17.76 -9.06
C LEU A 145 6.71 18.95 -9.28
N ARG A 146 5.51 18.76 -9.85
CA ARG A 146 4.55 19.86 -10.10
C ARG A 146 4.04 20.54 -8.82
N TYR A 147 4.08 19.82 -7.70
CA TYR A 147 3.64 20.31 -6.40
C TYR A 147 4.70 21.16 -5.68
N TRP A 148 5.95 21.16 -6.15
CA TRP A 148 7.06 21.88 -5.53
C TRP A 148 7.01 23.38 -5.85
N THR A 149 6.15 24.09 -5.13
CA THR A 149 6.05 25.55 -5.18
C THR A 149 6.24 26.14 -3.78
N ILE A 150 6.72 27.38 -3.70
CA ILE A 150 6.91 28.08 -2.42
C ILE A 150 5.58 28.22 -1.67
N SER A 151 4.47 28.44 -2.39
CA SER A 151 3.13 28.52 -1.82
C SER A 151 2.69 27.23 -1.11
N ASN A 152 3.20 26.08 -1.55
CA ASN A 152 2.86 24.77 -1.00
C ASN A 152 3.76 24.35 0.17
N LEU A 153 4.81 25.13 0.48
CA LEU A 153 5.75 24.82 1.57
C LEU A 153 5.05 24.50 2.91
N PRO A 154 4.00 25.22 3.36
CA PRO A 154 3.27 24.87 4.58
C PRO A 154 2.67 23.45 4.55
N LEU A 155 2.25 22.97 3.38
CA LEU A 155 1.66 21.65 3.20
C LEU A 155 2.71 20.54 3.24
N PHE A 156 3.93 20.81 2.76
CA PHE A 156 5.08 19.94 2.98
C PHE A 156 5.44 19.84 4.47
N LEU A 157 5.43 20.96 5.20
CA LEU A 157 5.68 20.96 6.64
C LEU A 157 4.64 20.12 7.39
N LEU A 158 3.36 20.23 7.02
CA LEU A 158 2.29 19.42 7.60
C LEU A 158 2.47 17.91 7.32
N ALA A 159 2.91 17.55 6.11
CA ALA A 159 3.14 16.17 5.71
C ALA A 159 4.43 15.55 6.29
N THR A 160 5.38 16.39 6.73
CA THR A 160 6.73 15.98 7.15
C THR A 160 6.74 14.92 8.26
N PRO A 161 5.95 15.04 9.36
CA PRO A 161 5.97 14.03 10.42
C PRO A 161 5.61 12.64 9.91
N MET A 162 4.57 12.53 9.07
CA MET A 162 4.16 11.25 8.50
C MET A 162 5.21 10.71 7.53
N LEU A 163 5.75 11.56 6.64
CA LEU A 163 6.83 11.15 5.74
C LEU A 163 8.06 10.64 6.50
N ALA A 164 8.46 11.35 7.55
CA ALA A 164 9.59 10.93 8.38
C ALA A 164 9.34 9.56 9.04
N ILE A 165 8.13 9.32 9.56
CA ILE A 165 7.74 8.02 10.12
C ILE A 165 7.82 6.92 9.06
N LEU A 166 7.23 7.13 7.87
CA LEU A 166 7.19 6.12 6.80
C LEU A 166 8.60 5.81 6.26
N VAL A 167 9.40 6.85 6.01
CA VAL A 167 10.77 6.68 5.51
C VAL A 167 11.65 6.03 6.56
N ARG A 168 11.63 6.51 7.81
CA ARG A 168 12.48 5.96 8.87
C ARG A 168 12.14 4.51 9.17
N SER A 169 10.87 4.20 9.42
CA SER A 169 10.45 2.81 9.70
C SER A 169 10.71 1.88 8.51
N GLY A 170 10.51 2.36 7.28
CA GLY A 170 10.80 1.61 6.06
C GLY A 170 12.29 1.34 5.86
N VAL A 171 13.12 2.38 5.94
CA VAL A 171 14.58 2.26 5.77
C VAL A 171 15.18 1.41 6.88
N GLU A 172 14.85 1.65 8.15
CA GLU A 172 15.35 0.84 9.26
C GLU A 172 15.01 -0.64 9.05
N GLN A 173 13.82 -0.97 8.56
CA GLN A 173 13.41 -2.35 8.35
C GLN A 173 14.07 -3.02 7.13
N LEU A 174 14.40 -2.23 6.09
CA LEU A 174 15.16 -2.69 4.92
C LEU A 174 16.64 -2.87 5.25
N THR A 175 17.22 -2.03 6.10
CA THR A 175 18.66 -2.06 6.44
C THR A 175 18.97 -2.91 7.67
N SER A 176 18.02 -3.10 8.58
CA SER A 176 18.25 -3.90 9.80
C SER A 176 18.48 -5.35 9.42
N ALA A 177 19.75 -5.77 9.53
CA ALA A 177 20.15 -7.15 9.38
C ALA A 177 19.41 -8.00 10.44
N ARG A 178 18.49 -8.86 9.96
CA ARG A 178 17.90 -10.03 10.61
C ARG A 178 18.03 -10.03 12.15
N GLN A 179 17.27 -9.18 12.84
CA GLN A 179 17.04 -9.45 14.26
C GLN A 179 16.00 -10.57 14.35
N PRO A 180 16.36 -11.74 14.90
CA PRO A 180 15.43 -12.85 15.00
C PRO A 180 14.31 -12.46 15.96
N VAL A 181 13.10 -12.31 15.43
CA VAL A 181 11.90 -12.25 16.26
C VAL A 181 11.80 -13.57 17.02
N ILE A 182 11.59 -13.43 18.33
CA ILE A 182 11.52 -14.45 19.38
C ILE A 182 10.81 -15.73 18.92
N ALA A 183 11.44 -16.88 19.19
CA ALA A 183 10.87 -18.23 19.28
C ALA A 183 10.11 -18.83 18.07
N ALA A 184 10.25 -18.30 16.85
CA ALA A 184 9.73 -18.97 15.64
C ALA A 184 10.75 -19.97 15.05
N LYS A 185 10.27 -21.00 14.34
CA LYS A 185 11.16 -21.89 13.55
C LYS A 185 11.99 -21.04 12.57
N PRO A 186 13.26 -21.38 12.31
CA PRO A 186 14.17 -20.53 11.54
C PRO A 186 13.67 -20.20 10.13
N VAL A 187 12.96 -21.13 9.48
CA VAL A 187 12.36 -20.93 8.14
C VAL A 187 11.19 -19.94 8.18
N GLU A 188 10.30 -20.08 9.17
CA GLU A 188 9.14 -19.23 9.38
C GLU A 188 9.56 -17.79 9.70
N SER A 189 10.57 -17.64 10.59
CA SER A 189 11.19 -16.35 10.90
C SER A 189 11.77 -15.66 9.66
N ALA A 190 12.43 -16.42 8.77
CA ALA A 190 13.01 -15.88 7.54
C ALA A 190 11.98 -15.48 6.47
N GLN A 191 10.78 -16.06 6.49
CA GLN A 191 9.70 -15.68 5.58
C GLN A 191 8.91 -14.49 6.07
N LEU A 192 8.58 -14.46 7.36
CA LEU A 192 7.93 -13.31 7.97
C LEU A 192 8.82 -12.06 7.88
N THR A 193 10.13 -12.22 8.05
CA THR A 193 11.10 -11.11 7.82
C THR A 193 11.04 -10.61 6.38
N SER A 194 10.92 -11.50 5.39
CA SER A 194 10.79 -11.12 3.97
C SER A 194 9.48 -10.39 3.68
N LEU A 195 8.37 -10.83 4.29
CA LEU A 195 7.10 -10.11 4.21
C LEU A 195 7.23 -8.69 4.77
N VAL A 196 7.84 -8.55 5.94
CA VAL A 196 8.07 -7.26 6.59
C VAL A 196 8.99 -6.36 5.73
N GLN A 197 10.04 -6.92 5.11
CA GLN A 197 10.92 -6.19 4.19
C GLN A 197 10.19 -5.74 2.92
N SER A 198 9.36 -6.60 2.33
CA SER A 198 8.58 -6.23 1.14
C SER A 198 7.49 -5.20 1.44
N ALA A 199 6.86 -5.27 2.62
CA ALA A 199 5.97 -4.22 3.12
C ALA A 199 6.73 -2.88 3.33
N ALA A 200 7.98 -2.94 3.79
CA ALA A 200 8.86 -1.78 3.91
C ALA A 200 9.21 -1.18 2.56
N ALA A 201 9.52 -2.00 1.56
CA ALA A 201 9.72 -1.54 0.19
C ALA A 201 8.46 -0.84 -0.35
N ALA A 202 7.27 -1.42 -0.16
CA ALA A 202 6.01 -0.80 -0.58
C ALA A 202 5.76 0.56 0.09
N GLN A 203 6.06 0.65 1.39
CA GLN A 203 5.92 1.89 2.16
C GLN A 203 6.92 2.97 1.72
N VAL A 204 8.18 2.61 1.46
CA VAL A 204 9.20 3.56 0.97
C VAL A 204 8.85 4.05 -0.43
N VAL A 205 8.41 3.15 -1.31
CA VAL A 205 7.93 3.52 -2.66
C VAL A 205 6.77 4.52 -2.55
N LEU A 206 5.81 4.28 -1.66
CA LEU A 206 4.73 5.24 -1.40
C LEU A 206 5.26 6.62 -0.98
N ALA A 207 6.20 6.66 -0.03
CA ALA A 207 6.76 7.92 0.47
C ALA A 207 7.50 8.68 -0.65
N VAL A 208 8.28 7.97 -1.47
CA VAL A 208 8.97 8.57 -2.63
C VAL A 208 7.96 9.11 -3.64
N LEU A 209 6.92 8.35 -3.98
CA LEU A 209 5.87 8.81 -4.88
C LEU A 209 5.10 10.01 -4.30
N ALA A 210 4.87 10.04 -2.99
CA ALA A 210 4.20 11.17 -2.34
C ALA A 210 5.02 12.46 -2.40
N ILE A 211 6.35 12.37 -2.28
CA ILE A 211 7.26 13.52 -2.38
C ILE A 211 7.44 13.97 -3.84
N ALA A 212 7.55 13.02 -4.76
CA ALA A 212 7.93 13.30 -6.15
C ALA A 212 6.75 13.56 -7.08
N MET A 213 5.61 12.90 -6.87
CA MET A 213 4.51 12.86 -7.85
C MET A 213 3.20 13.42 -7.31
N TYR A 214 2.86 13.15 -6.04
CA TYR A 214 1.54 13.47 -5.50
C TYR A 214 1.48 14.86 -4.85
N HIS A 215 0.25 15.29 -4.53
CA HIS A 215 0.04 16.36 -3.57
C HIS A 215 0.43 15.85 -2.18
N VAL A 216 1.61 16.22 -1.69
CA VAL A 216 2.27 15.59 -0.52
C VAL A 216 1.38 15.49 0.73
N GLN A 217 0.46 16.44 0.93
CA GLN A 217 -0.46 16.50 2.06
C GLN A 217 -1.29 15.21 2.25
N ILE A 218 -1.65 14.52 1.15
CA ILE A 218 -2.49 13.33 1.23
C ILE A 218 -1.79 12.14 1.91
N ILE A 219 -0.47 12.21 2.16
CA ILE A 219 0.32 11.12 2.71
C ILE A 219 -0.23 10.63 4.06
N THR A 220 -0.68 11.54 4.91
CA THR A 220 -1.23 11.24 6.24
C THR A 220 -2.53 10.46 6.16
N ARG A 221 -3.26 10.60 5.05
CA ARG A 221 -4.50 9.88 4.77
C ARG A 221 -4.23 8.52 4.12
N ILE A 222 -3.32 8.44 3.15
CA ILE A 222 -3.05 7.18 2.43
C ILE A 222 -2.15 6.22 3.19
N SER A 223 -1.37 6.71 4.17
CA SER A 223 -0.53 5.88 5.03
C SER A 223 -1.32 4.92 5.92
N SER A 224 -2.61 5.17 6.13
CA SER A 224 -3.44 4.41 7.08
C SER A 224 -3.66 2.95 6.68
N GLY A 225 -3.47 2.59 5.42
CA GLY A 225 -3.55 1.18 4.97
C GLY A 225 -2.23 0.43 4.94
N TYR A 226 -1.12 1.04 5.39
CA TYR A 226 0.20 0.41 5.41
C TYR A 226 0.53 -0.04 6.84
N PRO A 227 0.57 -1.34 7.14
CA PRO A 227 0.68 -1.83 8.51
C PRO A 227 2.08 -1.66 9.13
N LEU A 228 3.14 -1.51 8.32
CA LEU A 228 4.52 -1.54 8.81
C LEU A 228 4.81 -0.46 9.85
N TRP A 229 4.46 0.81 9.57
CA TRP A 229 4.76 1.88 10.51
C TRP A 229 3.99 1.71 11.83
N TYR A 230 2.82 1.09 11.82
CA TYR A 230 2.10 0.74 13.05
C TYR A 230 2.87 -0.29 13.88
N TRP A 231 3.37 -1.36 13.24
CA TRP A 231 4.19 -2.37 13.91
C TRP A 231 5.49 -1.77 14.46
N TRP A 232 6.11 -0.86 13.71
CA TRP A 232 7.32 -0.16 14.15
C TRP A 232 7.08 0.74 15.36
N VAL A 233 5.98 1.52 15.36
CA VAL A 233 5.58 2.34 16.51
C VAL A 233 5.26 1.45 17.72
N ALA A 234 4.55 0.34 17.53
CA ALA A 234 4.26 -0.61 18.61
C ALA A 234 5.55 -1.19 19.22
N GLY A 235 6.53 -1.57 18.38
CA GLY A 235 7.84 -2.01 18.84
C GLY A 235 8.58 -0.93 19.64
N SER A 236 8.55 0.32 19.19
CA SER A 236 9.13 1.48 19.89
C SER A 236 8.50 1.68 21.28
N LEU A 237 7.17 1.54 21.39
CA LEU A 237 6.43 1.62 22.66
C LEU A 237 6.79 0.48 23.61
N ILE A 238 6.88 -0.76 23.11
CA ILE A 238 7.27 -1.93 23.91
C ILE A 238 8.69 -1.78 24.46
N ARG A 239 9.60 -1.20 23.67
CA ARG A 239 10.99 -0.91 24.10
C ARG A 239 11.11 0.32 25.01
N GLY A 240 10.02 1.01 25.32
CA GLY A 240 10.02 2.21 26.16
C GLY A 240 10.68 3.43 25.53
N GLU A 241 10.79 3.47 24.20
CA GLU A 241 11.38 4.60 23.49
C GLU A 241 10.43 5.80 23.49
N LYS A 242 10.94 6.99 23.85
CA LYS A 242 10.15 8.24 23.86
C LYS A 242 9.53 8.57 22.48
N MET A 243 10.17 8.13 21.41
CA MET A 243 9.74 8.37 20.03
C MET A 243 8.34 7.78 19.76
N GLY A 244 8.07 6.53 20.15
CA GLY A 244 6.75 5.92 20.00
C GLY A 244 5.66 6.75 20.68
N GLY A 245 5.92 7.23 21.90
CA GLY A 245 5.01 8.11 22.63
C GLY A 245 4.77 9.46 21.95
N HIS A 246 5.81 10.07 21.36
CA HIS A 246 5.66 11.31 20.58
C HIS A 246 4.81 11.10 19.33
N ILE A 247 4.99 9.97 18.63
CA ILE A 247 4.20 9.65 17.43
C ILE A 247 2.73 9.45 17.79
N VAL A 248 2.43 8.73 18.88
CA VAL A 248 1.05 8.56 19.35
C VAL A 248 0.42 9.91 19.70
N LYS A 249 1.13 10.77 20.44
CA LYS A 249 0.64 12.13 20.76
C LYS A 249 0.36 12.95 19.49
N PHE A 250 1.26 12.88 18.50
CA PHE A 250 1.07 13.52 17.21
C PHE A 250 -0.20 13.00 16.49
N MET A 251 -0.40 11.69 16.44
CA MET A 251 -1.57 11.08 15.79
C MET A 251 -2.89 11.44 16.49
N VAL A 252 -2.90 11.49 17.83
CA VAL A 252 -4.06 11.92 18.61
C VAL A 252 -4.38 13.39 18.31
N LEU A 253 -3.37 14.27 18.36
CA LEU A 253 -3.54 15.69 18.07
C LEU A 253 -4.06 15.90 16.64
N TYR A 254 -3.45 15.24 15.66
CA TYR A 254 -3.88 15.27 14.27
C TYR A 254 -5.34 14.80 14.12
N ALA A 255 -5.72 13.67 14.72
CA ALA A 255 -7.08 13.16 14.64
C ALA A 255 -8.10 14.11 15.27
N SER A 256 -7.77 14.74 16.41
CA SER A 256 -8.62 15.73 17.07
C SER A 256 -8.80 17.00 16.22
N ILE A 257 -7.69 17.60 15.76
CA ILE A 257 -7.71 18.81 14.93
C ILE A 257 -8.49 18.53 13.63
N GLN A 258 -8.19 17.43 12.95
CA GLN A 258 -8.86 17.05 11.71
C GLN A 258 -10.35 16.80 11.95
N GLY A 259 -10.73 16.22 13.09
CA GLY A 259 -12.13 16.06 13.47
C GLY A 259 -12.87 17.41 13.52
N VAL A 260 -12.29 18.41 14.19
CA VAL A 260 -12.88 19.75 14.28
C VAL A 260 -12.95 20.42 12.90
N LEU A 261 -11.84 20.45 12.16
CA LEU A 261 -11.79 21.05 10.82
C LEU A 261 -12.83 20.43 9.88
N PHE A 262 -12.97 19.10 9.92
CA PHE A 262 -13.94 18.38 9.14
C PHE A 262 -15.38 18.79 9.50
N THR A 263 -15.71 18.88 10.79
CA THR A 263 -17.05 19.34 11.23
C THR A 263 -17.36 20.78 10.81
N SER A 264 -16.33 21.58 10.56
CA SER A 264 -16.44 22.95 10.05
C SER A 264 -16.45 23.03 8.51
N PHE A 265 -16.63 21.91 7.81
CA PHE A 265 -16.62 21.81 6.34
C PHE A 265 -15.30 22.26 5.69
N LEU A 266 -14.21 22.34 6.45
CA LEU A 266 -12.89 22.61 5.90
C LEU A 266 -12.33 21.31 5.33
N PRO A 267 -11.70 21.34 4.14
CA PRO A 267 -11.15 20.15 3.55
C PRO A 267 -10.11 19.56 4.51
N PRO A 268 -10.29 18.33 4.99
CA PRO A 268 -9.26 17.64 5.76
C PRO A 268 -8.04 17.44 4.86
N ALA A 269 -6.95 18.14 5.15
CA ALA A 269 -5.63 17.82 4.62
C ALA A 269 -5.21 16.42 5.10
#